data_AF-A0A347TH58-F1
#
_entry.id   AF-A0A347TH58-F1
#
_cell.length_a   1.000
_cell.length_b   1.000
_cell.length_c   1.000
_cell.angle_alpha   90.00
_cell.angle_beta   90.00
_cell.angle_gamma   90.00
#
_symmetry.space_group_name_H-M   'P 1'
#
loop_
_entity.id
_entity.type
_entity.pdbx_description
1 polymer ?
#
loop_
_entity_poly.entity_id
_entity_poly.type
_entity_poly.pdbx_seq_one_letter_code
_entity_poly.pdbx_strand_id
1 'polypeptide(L)'
;MQYNYNTTNLLSKKINETTIVGTLYLAAQKNIMHAPMYGIEHDKNALNLNKVNLCKNATNGCVTACIYHNGLFQNSHFSKNKIKQARIKRTFKFLLQKEQFFEQLIKEINALKRKAKKENLKLHIQLNKTSDILWEKENFIYKDVEYKNIMEYFDDVKFFDYTKYNILKSRKKTPKNYTLIYSRAGLHKGKLVDSWEDLQNYLKNKINIAIVCTNKIKEELLNQKEHNDFSIIDAQEFEKGNISLDNCIEGTILIHEAKIGTNINKNSAFVLETPEDIEKYLY
;
A
#
# COMPACT_ATOMS: atom_id res chain seq x y z
N MET A 1 -17.44 -19.36 20.69
CA MET A 1 -15.99 -19.17 20.95
C MET A 1 -15.64 -17.74 20.57
N GLN A 2 -15.13 -16.91 21.49
CA GLN A 2 -14.80 -15.52 21.19
C GLN A 2 -13.37 -15.46 20.64
N TYR A 3 -13.22 -15.25 19.33
CA TYR A 3 -11.89 -15.15 18.71
C TYR A 3 -11.19 -13.86 19.11
N ASN A 4 -9.94 -13.97 19.57
CA ASN A 4 -9.15 -12.83 20.04
C ASN A 4 -8.22 -12.30 18.94
N TYR A 5 -8.66 -11.21 18.29
CA TYR A 5 -7.86 -10.47 17.30
C TYR A 5 -7.24 -9.19 17.86
N ASN A 6 -7.10 -9.08 19.18
CA ASN A 6 -6.49 -7.90 19.78
C ASN A 6 -5.03 -7.78 19.37
N THR A 7 -4.67 -6.56 18.97
CA THR A 7 -3.31 -6.15 18.65
C THR A 7 -3.03 -4.82 19.32
N THR A 8 -1.79 -4.63 19.79
CA THR A 8 -1.40 -3.41 20.49
C THR A 8 -1.69 -2.15 19.67
N ASN A 9 -1.32 -2.17 18.38
CA ASN A 9 -1.59 -1.09 17.44
C ASN A 9 -2.01 -1.67 16.09
N LEU A 10 -2.83 -0.95 15.31
CA LEU A 10 -3.09 -1.19 13.89
C LEU A 10 -2.01 -0.54 13.02
N LEU A 11 -1.67 0.72 13.33
CA LEU A 11 -0.73 1.54 12.58
C LEU A 11 0.68 1.40 13.12
N SER A 12 1.62 1.13 12.22
CA SER A 12 3.05 1.34 12.47
C SER A 12 3.36 2.81 12.23
N LYS A 13 4.02 3.47 13.19
CA LYS A 13 4.40 4.87 13.10
C LYS A 13 5.85 5.01 12.65
N LYS A 14 6.11 5.88 11.68
CA LYS A 14 7.45 6.37 11.35
C LYS A 14 7.46 7.89 11.47
N ILE A 15 8.50 8.44 12.11
CA ILE A 15 8.72 9.89 12.22
C ILE A 15 9.91 10.22 11.33
N ASN A 16 9.74 11.22 10.49
CA ASN A 16 10.79 11.84 9.69
C ASN A 16 10.94 13.30 10.15
N GLU A 17 11.87 14.04 9.54
CA GLU A 17 12.18 15.42 9.94
C GLU A 17 10.95 16.35 9.91
N THR A 18 10.08 16.18 8.92
CA THR A 18 8.93 17.09 8.67
C THR A 18 7.57 16.39 8.83
N THR A 19 7.54 15.07 8.98
CA THR A 19 6.30 14.28 8.93
C THR A 19 6.25 13.12 9.91
N ILE A 20 5.03 12.75 10.28
CA ILE A 20 4.69 11.47 10.88
C ILE A 20 3.86 10.68 9.87
N VAL A 21 4.24 9.44 9.61
CA VAL A 21 3.49 8.52 8.74
C VAL A 21 2.94 7.38 9.58
N GLY A 22 1.62 7.21 9.55
CA GLY A 22 0.93 6.03 10.08
C GLY A 22 0.66 5.02 8.97
N THR A 23 1.22 3.81 9.08
CA THR A 23 1.12 2.79 8.02
C THR A 23 0.42 1.54 8.52
N LEU A 24 -0.64 1.13 7.84
CA LEU A 24 -1.33 -0.13 8.09
C LEU A 24 -0.68 -1.27 7.29
N TYR A 25 -0.44 -2.38 7.98
CA TYR A 25 0.03 -3.62 7.37
C TYR A 25 -0.98 -4.73 7.67
N LEU A 26 -1.59 -5.26 6.62
CA LEU A 26 -2.50 -6.40 6.67
C LEU A 26 -1.87 -7.64 6.01
N ALA A 27 -2.35 -8.82 6.37
CA ALA A 27 -2.02 -10.07 5.71
C ALA A 27 -2.96 -10.30 4.50
N ALA A 28 -2.39 -10.44 3.30
CA ALA A 28 -3.12 -10.82 2.09
C ALA A 28 -3.67 -12.28 2.16
N GLN A 29 -4.53 -12.67 1.21
CA GLN A 29 -5.23 -13.97 1.20
C GLN A 29 -4.34 -15.17 1.55
N LYS A 30 -3.26 -15.35 0.76
CA LYS A 30 -2.36 -16.50 0.89
C LYS A 30 -1.71 -16.57 2.28
N ASN A 31 -1.72 -15.47 3.01
CA ASN A 31 -0.98 -15.30 4.25
C ASN A 31 -1.88 -15.58 5.45
N ILE A 32 -3.15 -15.17 5.35
CA ILE A 32 -4.15 -15.50 6.36
C ILE A 32 -4.53 -16.99 6.33
N MET A 33 -4.35 -17.69 5.20
CA MET A 33 -4.49 -19.16 5.16
C MET A 33 -3.52 -19.87 6.11
N HIS A 34 -2.36 -19.28 6.39
CA HIS A 34 -1.37 -19.83 7.33
C HIS A 34 -1.63 -19.47 8.79
N ALA A 35 -2.73 -18.77 9.11
CA ALA A 35 -3.05 -18.35 10.48
C ALA A 35 -2.94 -19.47 11.54
N PRO A 36 -3.37 -20.73 11.27
CA PRO A 36 -3.19 -21.82 12.23
C PRO A 36 -1.72 -22.11 12.56
N MET A 37 -0.79 -21.97 11.61
CA MET A 37 0.65 -22.12 11.83
C MET A 37 1.22 -21.04 12.77
N TYR A 38 0.53 -19.91 12.88
CA TYR A 38 0.84 -18.82 13.79
C TYR A 38 0.08 -18.91 15.13
N GLY A 39 -0.68 -20.00 15.37
CA GLY A 39 -1.52 -20.16 16.56
C GLY A 39 -2.72 -19.20 16.60
N ILE A 40 -3.20 -18.76 15.44
CA ILE A 40 -4.34 -17.85 15.31
C ILE A 40 -5.49 -18.58 14.65
N GLU A 41 -6.59 -18.71 15.39
CA GLU A 41 -7.82 -19.32 14.90
C GLU A 41 -8.80 -18.28 14.35
N HIS A 42 -9.73 -18.71 13.52
CA HIS A 42 -10.82 -17.86 13.03
C HIS A 42 -12.14 -18.60 12.93
N ASP A 43 -13.21 -17.81 12.88
CA ASP A 43 -14.56 -18.32 12.64
C ASP A 43 -14.69 -18.79 11.18
N LYS A 44 -14.65 -20.11 11.00
CA LYS A 44 -14.77 -20.75 9.69
C LYS A 44 -16.17 -20.63 9.10
N ASN A 45 -17.20 -20.40 9.92
CA ASN A 45 -18.58 -20.23 9.47
C ASN A 45 -18.81 -18.79 9.00
N ALA A 46 -18.22 -17.81 9.68
CA ALA A 46 -18.35 -16.39 9.32
C ALA A 46 -17.41 -15.96 8.17
N LEU A 47 -16.27 -16.63 7.98
CA LEU A 47 -15.27 -16.25 6.98
C LEU A 47 -14.74 -17.43 6.17
N ASN A 48 -15.01 -17.42 4.87
CA ASN A 48 -14.40 -18.35 3.93
C ASN A 48 -13.08 -17.76 3.36
N LEU A 49 -11.94 -18.24 3.87
CA LEU A 49 -10.61 -17.75 3.47
C LEU A 49 -10.32 -17.89 1.96
N ASN A 50 -10.93 -18.84 1.28
CA ASN A 50 -10.76 -19.00 -0.18
C ASN A 50 -11.40 -17.86 -0.98
N LYS A 51 -12.34 -17.11 -0.38
CA LYS A 51 -13.00 -15.96 -0.99
C LYS A 51 -12.41 -14.61 -0.60
N VAL A 52 -11.47 -14.59 0.35
CA VAL A 52 -10.89 -13.34 0.87
C VAL A 52 -9.64 -13.01 0.07
N ASN A 53 -9.64 -11.91 -0.70
CA ASN A 53 -8.41 -11.38 -1.28
C ASN A 53 -8.30 -9.87 -1.08
N LEU A 54 -7.34 -9.45 -0.26
CA LEU A 54 -7.06 -8.03 0.01
C LEU A 54 -6.24 -7.37 -1.10
N CYS A 55 -5.72 -8.10 -2.07
CA CYS A 55 -5.01 -7.58 -3.25
C CYS A 55 -5.55 -8.23 -4.53
N LYS A 56 -6.77 -7.86 -4.95
CA LYS A 56 -7.49 -8.56 -6.03
C LYS A 56 -6.74 -8.54 -7.38
N ASN A 57 -6.00 -7.46 -7.67
CA ASN A 57 -5.25 -7.27 -8.91
C ASN A 57 -3.75 -7.55 -8.77
N ALA A 58 -3.32 -8.28 -7.73
CA ALA A 58 -1.91 -8.63 -7.57
C ALA A 58 -1.43 -9.57 -8.69
N THR A 59 -0.41 -9.16 -9.43
CA THR A 59 0.27 -10.00 -10.42
C THR A 59 1.18 -11.02 -9.75
N ASN A 60 1.65 -12.03 -10.51
CA ASN A 60 2.60 -13.01 -9.98
C ASN A 60 3.88 -12.32 -9.50
N GLY A 61 4.37 -11.32 -10.24
CA GLY A 61 5.50 -10.48 -9.82
C GLY A 61 5.25 -9.75 -8.50
N CYS A 62 4.08 -9.12 -8.36
CA CYS A 62 3.68 -8.43 -7.13
C CYS A 62 3.62 -9.37 -5.92
N VAL A 63 3.10 -10.60 -6.10
CA VAL A 63 3.03 -11.59 -5.02
C VAL A 63 4.43 -12.07 -4.64
N THR A 64 5.28 -12.38 -5.61
CA THR A 64 6.66 -12.83 -5.37
C THR A 64 7.49 -11.77 -4.66
N ALA A 65 7.41 -10.52 -5.08
CA ALA A 65 8.15 -9.40 -4.51
C ALA A 65 7.49 -8.78 -3.24
N CYS A 66 6.38 -9.34 -2.76
CA CYS A 66 5.62 -8.73 -1.67
C CYS A 66 6.45 -8.60 -0.38
N ILE A 67 6.56 -7.38 0.14
CA ILE A 67 7.29 -7.07 1.38
C ILE A 67 6.71 -7.73 2.64
N TYR A 68 5.54 -8.39 2.55
CA TYR A 68 5.01 -9.18 3.65
C TYR A 68 5.90 -10.40 3.97
N HIS A 69 6.47 -11.03 2.94
CA HIS A 69 7.32 -12.24 3.09
C HIS A 69 8.80 -12.00 2.86
N ASN A 70 9.14 -10.95 2.10
CA ASN A 70 10.53 -10.65 1.75
C ASN A 70 11.24 -9.81 2.83
N GLY A 71 12.58 -9.74 2.73
CA GLY A 71 13.43 -9.03 3.68
C GLY A 71 13.50 -9.73 5.04
N LEU A 72 13.34 -8.97 6.13
CA LEU A 72 13.41 -9.46 7.53
C LEU A 72 12.46 -10.63 7.86
N PHE A 73 11.53 -10.97 6.98
CA PHE A 73 10.46 -11.93 7.20
C PHE A 73 10.65 -13.29 6.51
N GLN A 74 11.73 -13.46 5.75
CA GLN A 74 11.94 -14.63 4.91
C GLN A 74 12.27 -15.90 5.73
N ASN A 75 13.09 -15.76 6.78
CA ASN A 75 13.65 -16.90 7.53
C ASN A 75 13.18 -17.00 9.00
N SER A 76 12.07 -16.37 9.35
CA SER A 76 11.57 -16.36 10.74
C SER A 76 10.66 -17.55 11.04
N HIS A 77 10.89 -18.25 12.16
CA HIS A 77 9.98 -19.27 12.67
C HIS A 77 8.56 -18.72 12.91
N PHE A 78 7.52 -19.46 12.48
CA PHE A 78 6.11 -19.01 12.50
C PHE A 78 5.66 -18.53 13.89
N SER A 79 5.83 -19.37 14.91
CA SER A 79 5.41 -19.05 16.29
C SER A 79 6.18 -17.88 16.92
N LYS A 80 7.37 -17.55 16.41
CA LYS A 80 8.20 -16.44 16.92
C LYS A 80 8.03 -15.15 16.12
N ASN A 81 7.38 -15.19 14.95
CA ASN A 81 7.17 -14.01 14.12
C ASN A 81 5.94 -13.21 14.58
N LYS A 82 6.15 -12.41 15.64
CA LYS A 82 5.13 -11.50 16.21
C LYS A 82 4.58 -10.49 15.19
N ILE A 83 5.36 -10.11 14.18
CA ILE A 83 4.94 -9.13 13.17
C ILE A 83 3.90 -9.75 12.22
N LYS A 84 4.14 -10.97 11.70
CA LYS A 84 3.15 -11.67 10.86
C LYS A 84 1.90 -12.02 11.67
N GLN A 85 2.05 -12.45 12.92
CA GLN A 85 0.92 -12.64 13.84
C GLN A 85 0.07 -11.36 13.98
N ALA A 86 0.70 -10.21 14.21
CA ALA A 86 -0.01 -8.94 14.30
C ALA A 86 -0.75 -8.59 13.00
N ARG A 87 -0.12 -8.76 11.82
CA ARG A 87 -0.76 -8.50 10.52
C ARG A 87 -1.97 -9.42 10.27
N ILE A 88 -1.88 -10.70 10.63
CA ILE A 88 -2.99 -11.66 10.54
C ILE A 88 -4.14 -11.26 11.47
N LYS A 89 -3.83 -10.93 12.73
CA LYS A 89 -4.84 -10.46 13.69
C LYS A 89 -5.50 -9.16 13.22
N ARG A 90 -4.74 -8.19 12.71
CA ARG A 90 -5.30 -6.96 12.11
C ARG A 90 -6.24 -7.27 10.94
N THR A 91 -5.86 -8.21 10.06
CA THR A 91 -6.73 -8.65 8.96
C THR A 91 -8.02 -9.28 9.48
N PHE A 92 -7.95 -10.22 10.42
CA PHE A 92 -9.17 -10.82 10.97
C PHE A 92 -10.01 -9.81 11.74
N LYS A 93 -9.40 -8.87 12.47
CA LYS A 93 -10.11 -7.78 13.11
C LYS A 93 -10.87 -6.93 12.09
N PHE A 94 -10.25 -6.58 10.96
CA PHE A 94 -10.93 -5.88 9.87
C PHE A 94 -12.09 -6.69 9.26
N LEU A 95 -11.89 -7.99 9.01
CA LEU A 95 -12.87 -8.83 8.31
C LEU A 95 -14.04 -9.31 9.20
N LEU A 96 -13.80 -9.53 10.49
CA LEU A 96 -14.73 -10.17 11.41
C LEU A 96 -15.17 -9.26 12.57
N GLN A 97 -14.46 -8.17 12.83
CA GLN A 97 -14.70 -7.24 13.95
C GLN A 97 -14.58 -5.79 13.47
N LYS A 98 -15.25 -5.47 12.35
CA LYS A 98 -15.09 -4.21 11.60
C LYS A 98 -15.26 -2.96 12.46
N GLU A 99 -16.28 -2.92 13.32
CA GLU A 99 -16.50 -1.79 14.25
C GLU A 99 -15.31 -1.56 15.20
N GLN A 100 -14.84 -2.63 15.85
CA GLN A 100 -13.69 -2.56 16.76
C GLN A 100 -12.39 -2.22 16.01
N PHE A 101 -12.28 -2.60 14.73
CA PHE A 101 -11.17 -2.20 13.87
C PHE A 101 -11.18 -0.70 13.64
N PHE A 102 -12.30 -0.12 13.21
CA PHE A 102 -12.41 1.32 12.94
C PHE A 102 -12.30 2.15 14.21
N GLU A 103 -12.89 1.71 15.34
CA GLU A 103 -12.72 2.39 16.62
C GLU A 103 -11.23 2.49 17.02
N GLN A 104 -10.49 1.38 16.90
CA GLN A 104 -9.06 1.38 17.19
C GLN A 104 -8.28 2.25 16.19
N LEU A 105 -8.61 2.19 14.90
CA LEU A 105 -7.96 3.01 13.86
C LEU A 105 -8.16 4.51 14.13
N ILE A 106 -9.39 4.91 14.48
CA ILE A 106 -9.74 6.30 14.83
C ILE A 106 -8.96 6.76 16.06
N LYS A 107 -8.87 5.93 17.11
CA LYS A 107 -8.09 6.23 18.31
C LYS A 107 -6.62 6.46 17.99
N GLU A 108 -6.04 5.62 17.14
CA GLU A 108 -4.64 5.70 16.75
C GLU A 108 -4.35 6.91 15.85
N ILE A 109 -5.18 7.20 14.85
CA ILE A 109 -5.03 8.40 14.00
C ILE A 109 -5.13 9.66 14.85
N ASN A 110 -6.08 9.75 15.78
CA ASN A 110 -6.18 10.89 16.71
C ASN A 110 -4.93 11.04 17.59
N ALA A 111 -4.34 9.93 18.05
CA ALA A 111 -3.10 9.97 18.81
C ALA A 111 -1.92 10.49 17.96
N LEU A 112 -1.82 10.05 16.69
CA LEU A 112 -0.83 10.56 15.75
C LEU A 112 -1.05 12.05 15.44
N LYS A 113 -2.30 12.48 15.26
CA LYS A 113 -2.67 13.89 15.03
C LYS A 113 -2.23 14.79 16.18
N ARG A 114 -2.50 14.39 17.43
CA ARG A 114 -2.03 15.11 18.63
C ARG A 114 -0.50 15.21 18.68
N LYS A 115 0.20 14.11 18.36
CA LYS A 115 1.67 14.09 18.35
C LYS A 115 2.23 14.98 17.24
N ALA A 116 1.69 14.89 16.03
CA ALA A 116 2.08 15.71 14.88
C ALA A 116 1.92 17.20 15.20
N LYS A 117 0.78 17.60 15.79
CA LYS A 117 0.57 18.98 16.26
C LYS A 117 1.57 19.41 17.33
N LYS A 118 1.87 18.55 18.31
CA LYS A 118 2.85 18.85 19.38
C LYS A 118 4.26 19.07 18.82
N GLU A 119 4.62 18.32 17.78
CA GLU A 119 5.98 18.32 17.21
C GLU A 119 6.10 19.17 15.93
N ASN A 120 5.04 19.91 15.57
CA ASN A 120 4.95 20.70 14.34
C ASN A 120 5.28 19.88 13.06
N LEU A 121 4.80 18.64 13.01
CA LEU A 121 4.97 17.72 11.88
C LEU A 121 3.68 17.58 11.09
N LYS A 122 3.76 17.30 9.79
CA LYS A 122 2.59 16.90 8.98
C LYS A 122 2.22 15.44 9.26
N LEU A 123 0.94 15.09 9.23
CA LEU A 123 0.47 13.71 9.40
C LEU A 123 -0.01 13.13 8.07
N HIS A 124 0.62 12.04 7.63
CA HIS A 124 0.15 11.24 6.50
C HIS A 124 -0.25 9.82 6.96
N ILE A 125 -1.27 9.24 6.33
CA ILE A 125 -1.72 7.87 6.59
C ILE A 125 -1.67 7.04 5.31
N GLN A 126 -1.07 5.85 5.40
CA GLN A 126 -1.01 4.86 4.33
C GLN A 126 -1.69 3.57 4.79
N LEU A 127 -2.81 3.21 4.18
CA LEU A 127 -3.62 2.06 4.60
C LEU A 127 -3.32 0.79 3.79
N ASN A 128 -2.79 0.93 2.57
CA ASN A 128 -2.46 -0.13 1.62
C ASN A 128 -0.95 -0.31 1.45
N LYS A 129 -0.25 -0.73 2.52
CA LYS A 129 1.17 -1.10 2.40
C LYS A 129 1.40 -2.57 2.02
N THR A 130 0.53 -3.47 2.48
CA THR A 130 0.55 -4.91 2.14
C THR A 130 -0.83 -5.43 1.75
N SER A 131 -1.72 -4.52 1.38
CA SER A 131 -3.06 -4.75 0.85
C SER A 131 -3.30 -3.80 -0.32
N ASP A 132 -4.40 -3.98 -1.04
CA ASP A 132 -4.95 -3.07 -2.04
C ASP A 132 -6.49 -3.04 -1.88
N ILE A 133 -6.92 -2.50 -0.73
CA ILE A 133 -8.33 -2.36 -0.33
C ILE A 133 -8.86 -1.02 -0.87
N LEU A 134 -10.13 -1.00 -1.28
CA LEU A 134 -10.83 0.19 -1.72
C LEU A 134 -11.36 0.98 -0.52
N TRP A 135 -10.46 1.57 0.27
CA TRP A 135 -10.78 2.24 1.54
C TRP A 135 -11.81 3.36 1.41
N GLU A 136 -11.89 4.03 0.26
CA GLU A 136 -12.90 5.03 -0.06
C GLU A 136 -14.32 4.45 -0.18
N LYS A 137 -14.45 3.13 -0.25
CA LYS A 137 -15.72 2.37 -0.30
C LYS A 137 -15.99 1.58 0.99
N GLU A 138 -15.09 1.65 1.97
CA GLU A 138 -15.24 0.94 3.23
C GLU A 138 -16.00 1.81 4.24
N ASN A 139 -17.33 1.70 4.23
CA ASN A 139 -18.18 2.35 5.23
C ASN A 139 -18.04 1.71 6.62
N PHE A 140 -18.35 2.49 7.65
CA PHE A 140 -18.40 2.05 9.04
C PHE A 140 -19.32 2.95 9.86
N ILE A 141 -19.77 2.43 11.01
CA ILE A 141 -20.51 3.18 12.02
C ILE A 141 -19.57 3.53 13.16
N TYR A 142 -19.60 4.77 13.63
CA TYR A 142 -18.89 5.21 14.82
C TYR A 142 -19.73 6.20 15.61
N LYS A 143 -20.01 5.89 16.88
CA LYS A 143 -20.90 6.67 17.76
C LYS A 143 -22.26 6.94 17.10
N ASP A 144 -22.89 5.87 16.61
CA ASP A 144 -24.22 5.88 15.97
C ASP A 144 -24.33 6.74 14.69
N VAL A 145 -23.20 7.16 14.12
CA VAL A 145 -23.13 7.86 12.83
C VAL A 145 -22.47 6.96 11.80
N GLU A 146 -23.10 6.80 10.63
CA GLU A 146 -22.50 6.13 9.47
C GLU A 146 -21.60 7.10 8.70
N TYR A 147 -20.37 6.66 8.42
CA TYR A 147 -19.41 7.36 7.57
C TYR A 147 -19.16 6.51 6.31
N LYS A 148 -19.06 7.16 5.15
CA LYS A 148 -18.82 6.48 3.86
C LYS A 148 -17.44 5.86 3.80
N ASN A 149 -16.47 6.48 4.47
CA ASN A 149 -15.10 5.98 4.61
C ASN A 149 -14.33 6.76 5.69
N ILE A 150 -13.14 6.26 6.03
CA ILE A 150 -12.28 6.86 7.07
C ILE A 150 -11.74 8.24 6.68
N MET A 151 -11.65 8.54 5.39
CA MET A 151 -11.18 9.83 4.91
C MET A 151 -12.24 10.94 5.05
N GLU A 152 -13.52 10.59 5.04
CA GLU A 152 -14.62 11.51 5.38
C GLU A 152 -14.58 11.86 6.87
N TYR A 153 -14.33 10.88 7.74
CA TYR A 153 -14.21 11.13 9.18
C TYR A 153 -12.99 11.99 9.55
N PHE A 154 -11.87 11.81 8.84
CA PHE A 154 -10.64 12.58 9.01
C PHE A 154 -10.36 13.48 7.81
N ASP A 155 -11.27 14.40 7.52
CA ASP A 155 -11.17 15.32 6.38
C ASP A 155 -9.91 16.22 6.40
N ASP A 156 -9.34 16.45 7.58
CA ASP A 156 -8.13 17.22 7.81
C ASP A 156 -6.81 16.41 7.84
N VAL A 157 -6.89 15.09 7.62
CA VAL A 157 -5.71 14.20 7.54
C VAL A 157 -5.48 13.79 6.09
N LYS A 158 -4.23 13.85 5.63
CA LYS A 158 -3.84 13.39 4.29
C LYS A 158 -3.65 11.87 4.28
N PHE A 159 -4.29 11.21 3.33
CA PHE A 159 -4.15 9.79 3.05
C PHE A 159 -3.46 9.60 1.70
N PHE A 160 -2.63 8.57 1.58
CA PHE A 160 -2.08 8.16 0.30
C PHE A 160 -1.92 6.65 0.23
N ASP A 161 -2.16 6.06 -0.95
CA ASP A 161 -2.01 4.62 -1.16
C ASP A 161 -1.55 4.28 -2.57
N TYR A 162 -0.87 3.14 -2.69
CA TYR A 162 -0.56 2.53 -3.97
C TYR A 162 -1.65 1.51 -4.32
N THR A 163 -2.04 1.46 -5.60
CA THR A 163 -3.13 0.60 -6.07
C THR A 163 -2.82 0.02 -7.44
N LYS A 164 -3.26 -1.21 -7.69
CA LYS A 164 -3.26 -1.81 -9.04
C LYS A 164 -4.63 -1.76 -9.72
N TYR A 165 -5.66 -1.25 -9.03
CA TYR A 165 -6.92 -0.95 -9.69
C TYR A 165 -6.77 0.16 -10.72
N ASN A 166 -7.51 0.04 -11.82
CA ASN A 166 -7.60 1.09 -12.81
C ASN A 166 -8.33 2.32 -12.21
N ILE A 167 -7.55 3.34 -11.85
CA ILE A 167 -8.04 4.56 -11.19
C ILE A 167 -9.01 5.30 -12.11
N LEU A 168 -8.62 5.45 -13.38
CA LEU A 168 -9.40 6.15 -14.41
C LEU A 168 -10.76 5.51 -14.65
N LYS A 169 -10.94 4.20 -14.48
CA LYS A 169 -12.24 3.53 -14.70
C LYS A 169 -13.04 3.36 -13.41
N SER A 170 -12.39 2.96 -12.31
CA SER A 170 -13.08 2.41 -11.14
C SER A 170 -12.98 3.24 -9.85
N ARG A 171 -12.13 4.29 -9.85
CA ARG A 171 -11.83 5.13 -8.68
C ARG A 171 -11.78 6.64 -9.01
N LYS A 172 -12.66 7.12 -9.90
CA LYS A 172 -12.71 8.53 -10.36
C LYS A 172 -13.09 9.57 -9.30
N LYS A 173 -13.73 9.14 -8.19
CA LYS A 173 -14.30 10.04 -7.17
C LYS A 173 -13.73 9.71 -5.79
N THR A 174 -12.43 9.92 -5.61
CA THR A 174 -11.82 9.81 -4.28
C THR A 174 -12.05 11.07 -3.45
N PRO A 175 -12.07 10.95 -2.11
CA PRO A 175 -12.02 12.10 -1.21
C PRO A 175 -10.83 13.02 -1.53
N LYS A 176 -10.99 14.35 -1.36
CA LYS A 176 -9.95 15.35 -1.70
C LYS A 176 -8.66 15.18 -0.90
N ASN A 177 -8.74 14.58 0.29
CA ASN A 177 -7.62 14.28 1.16
C ASN A 177 -7.00 12.89 0.89
N TYR A 178 -7.38 12.20 -0.20
CA TYR A 178 -6.88 10.86 -0.53
C TYR A 178 -6.19 10.80 -1.90
N THR A 179 -4.87 10.63 -1.87
CA THR A 179 -4.03 10.50 -3.08
C THR A 179 -3.82 9.03 -3.43
N LEU A 180 -4.29 8.62 -4.61
CA LEU A 180 -4.01 7.29 -5.16
C LEU A 180 -2.90 7.34 -6.20
N ILE A 181 -1.95 6.43 -6.06
CA ILE A 181 -0.81 6.27 -6.95
C ILE A 181 -0.93 4.91 -7.63
N TYR A 182 -0.96 4.90 -8.97
CA TYR A 182 -1.05 3.65 -9.71
C TYR A 182 0.27 2.88 -9.63
N SER A 183 0.26 1.66 -9.11
CA SER A 183 1.45 0.80 -9.05
C SER A 183 1.52 -0.05 -10.31
N ARG A 184 2.54 0.19 -11.15
CA ARG A 184 2.79 -0.59 -12.37
C ARG A 184 2.80 -2.09 -12.05
N ALA A 185 2.10 -2.87 -12.85
CA ALA A 185 1.76 -4.26 -12.59
C ALA A 185 2.66 -5.24 -13.36
N GLY A 186 3.20 -4.81 -14.50
CA GLY A 186 4.07 -5.62 -15.37
C GLY A 186 3.27 -6.72 -16.07
N LEU A 187 3.85 -7.92 -16.15
CA LEU A 187 3.26 -9.09 -16.77
C LEU A 187 2.44 -9.91 -15.76
N HIS A 188 1.25 -10.32 -16.16
CA HIS A 188 0.46 -11.36 -15.49
C HIS A 188 0.25 -12.53 -16.44
N LYS A 189 0.79 -13.71 -16.06
CA LYS A 189 0.73 -14.92 -16.89
C LYS A 189 1.25 -14.68 -18.32
N GLY A 190 2.36 -13.94 -18.44
CA GLY A 190 3.00 -13.61 -19.71
C GLY A 190 2.35 -12.48 -20.52
N LYS A 191 1.22 -11.93 -20.06
CA LYS A 191 0.54 -10.81 -20.72
C LYS A 191 0.82 -9.51 -20.00
N LEU A 192 1.15 -8.46 -20.75
CA LEU A 192 1.33 -7.12 -20.21
C LEU A 192 0.00 -6.58 -19.68
N VAL A 193 0.02 -6.09 -18.44
CA VAL A 193 -1.17 -5.56 -17.76
C VAL A 193 -1.31 -4.06 -18.01
N ASP A 194 -0.19 -3.35 -18.02
CA ASP A 194 -0.08 -1.92 -18.28
C ASP A 194 1.04 -1.65 -19.28
N SER A 195 0.68 -1.16 -20.47
CA SER A 195 1.66 -0.65 -21.43
C SER A 195 2.22 0.70 -21.00
N TRP A 196 3.31 1.15 -21.64
CA TRP A 196 3.79 2.51 -21.43
C TRP A 196 2.73 3.56 -21.80
N GLU A 197 1.96 3.34 -22.87
CA GLU A 197 0.84 4.20 -23.26
C GLU A 197 -0.24 4.28 -22.16
N ASP A 198 -0.59 3.17 -21.51
CA ASP A 198 -1.51 3.16 -20.37
C ASP A 198 -0.97 4.01 -19.21
N LEU A 199 0.34 3.91 -18.94
CA LEU A 199 1.01 4.67 -17.88
C LEU A 199 1.06 6.17 -18.19
N GLN A 200 1.38 6.54 -19.43
CA GLN A 200 1.32 7.94 -19.88
C GLN A 200 -0.09 8.50 -19.80
N ASN A 201 -1.12 7.69 -20.07
CA ASN A 201 -2.51 8.11 -19.91
C ASN A 201 -2.85 8.45 -18.45
N TYR A 202 -2.34 7.70 -17.46
CA TYR A 202 -2.46 8.09 -16.05
C TYR A 202 -1.77 9.43 -15.78
N LEU A 203 -0.52 9.59 -16.23
CA LEU A 203 0.28 10.78 -15.99
C LEU A 203 -0.39 12.03 -16.60
N LYS A 204 -0.85 11.97 -17.85
CA LYS A 204 -1.58 13.07 -18.52
C LYS A 204 -2.88 13.44 -17.79
N ASN A 205 -3.50 12.50 -17.07
CA ASN A 205 -4.69 12.74 -16.24
C ASN A 205 -4.34 13.11 -14.78
N LYS A 206 -3.11 13.58 -14.52
CA LYS A 206 -2.63 13.99 -13.18
C LYS A 206 -2.64 12.86 -12.15
N ILE A 207 -2.54 11.63 -12.60
CA ILE A 207 -2.45 10.46 -11.74
C ILE A 207 -0.99 10.01 -11.71
N ASN A 208 -0.42 10.05 -10.51
CA ASN A 208 0.94 9.59 -10.28
C ASN A 208 1.04 8.08 -10.47
N ILE A 209 2.17 7.62 -10.97
CA ILE A 209 2.47 6.19 -11.10
C ILE A 209 3.66 5.81 -10.23
N ALA A 210 3.77 4.54 -9.86
CA ALA A 210 4.87 3.98 -9.12
C ALA A 210 5.49 2.81 -9.86
N ILE A 211 6.80 2.86 -10.03
CA ILE A 211 7.61 1.83 -10.69
C ILE A 211 8.56 1.24 -9.65
N VAL A 212 8.62 -0.09 -9.59
CA VAL A 212 9.57 -0.80 -8.72
C VAL A 212 10.75 -1.25 -9.56
N CYS A 213 11.96 -1.02 -9.09
CA CYS A 213 13.18 -1.41 -9.79
C CYS A 213 14.31 -1.79 -8.81
N THR A 214 15.41 -2.31 -9.36
CA THR A 214 16.65 -2.51 -8.59
C THR A 214 17.29 -1.17 -8.25
N ASN A 215 18.19 -1.16 -7.25
CA ASN A 215 18.90 0.06 -6.85
C ASN A 215 19.67 0.70 -8.03
N LYS A 216 20.34 -0.11 -8.85
CA LYS A 216 21.03 0.36 -10.07
C LYS A 216 20.09 1.14 -11.01
N ILE A 217 18.93 0.56 -11.33
CA ILE A 217 17.94 1.19 -12.22
C ILE A 217 17.30 2.41 -11.57
N LYS A 218 17.12 2.40 -10.25
CA LYS A 218 16.65 3.57 -9.51
C LYS A 218 17.62 4.75 -9.66
N GLU A 219 18.91 4.53 -9.45
CA GLU A 219 19.93 5.59 -9.61
C GLU A 219 19.95 6.15 -11.02
N GLU A 220 19.86 5.28 -12.03
CA GLU A 220 19.80 5.68 -13.44
C GLU A 220 18.58 6.57 -13.74
N LEU A 221 17.38 6.13 -13.36
CA LEU A 221 16.14 6.88 -13.59
C LEU A 221 16.11 8.21 -12.80
N LEU A 222 16.61 8.23 -11.56
CA LEU A 222 16.63 9.48 -10.77
C LEU A 222 17.62 10.51 -11.33
N ASN A 223 18.72 10.07 -11.95
CA ASN A 223 19.68 10.96 -12.59
C ASN A 223 19.11 11.64 -13.85
N GLN A 224 18.17 10.98 -14.54
CA GLN A 224 17.48 11.56 -15.70
C GLN A 224 16.52 12.69 -15.31
N LYS A 225 16.00 12.68 -14.08
CA LYS A 225 14.99 13.61 -13.50
C LYS A 225 13.63 13.62 -14.21
N GLU A 226 13.58 13.31 -15.50
CA GLU A 226 12.38 13.27 -16.33
C GLU A 226 12.45 12.09 -17.31
N HIS A 227 11.29 11.54 -17.67
CA HIS A 227 11.16 10.50 -18.69
C HIS A 227 9.91 10.76 -19.52
N ASN A 228 10.10 10.95 -20.84
CA ASN A 228 9.08 11.43 -21.78
C ASN A 228 8.30 12.64 -21.24
N ASP A 229 9.02 13.67 -20.80
CA ASP A 229 8.51 14.93 -20.22
C ASP A 229 7.82 14.83 -18.84
N PHE A 230 7.72 13.63 -18.27
CA PHE A 230 7.17 13.44 -16.93
C PHE A 230 8.26 13.42 -15.86
N SER A 231 8.08 14.18 -14.78
CA SER A 231 9.03 14.22 -13.68
C SER A 231 9.16 12.87 -12.97
N ILE A 232 10.39 12.55 -12.59
CA ILE A 232 10.77 11.36 -11.82
C ILE A 232 11.22 11.81 -10.44
N ILE A 233 10.68 11.17 -9.40
CA ILE A 233 11.10 11.40 -8.02
C ILE A 233 11.33 10.09 -7.27
N ASP A 234 12.15 10.16 -6.22
CA ASP A 234 12.24 9.05 -5.27
C ASP A 234 10.94 8.97 -4.48
N ALA A 235 10.27 7.82 -4.57
CA ALA A 235 9.03 7.59 -3.85
C ALA A 235 9.21 7.73 -2.32
N GLN A 236 10.40 7.45 -1.80
CA GLN A 236 10.70 7.60 -0.39
C GLN A 236 10.64 9.07 0.06
N GLU A 237 11.04 10.02 -0.78
CA GLU A 237 10.99 11.45 -0.45
C GLU A 237 9.55 11.97 -0.41
N PHE A 238 8.68 11.46 -1.28
CA PHE A 238 7.24 11.67 -1.18
C PHE A 238 6.66 11.03 0.09
N GLU A 239 6.98 9.77 0.39
CA GLU A 239 6.48 9.08 1.60
C GLU A 239 6.93 9.81 2.89
N LYS A 240 8.13 10.39 2.89
CA LYS A 240 8.65 11.25 3.98
C LYS A 240 8.02 12.64 4.01
N GLY A 241 7.23 13.01 3.01
CA GLY A 241 6.59 14.33 2.88
C GLY A 241 7.56 15.48 2.59
N ASN A 242 8.77 15.16 2.12
CA ASN A 242 9.75 16.14 1.66
C ASN A 242 9.33 16.72 0.29
N ILE A 243 8.59 15.93 -0.50
CA ILE A 243 8.03 16.33 -1.79
C ILE A 243 6.50 16.27 -1.71
N SER A 244 5.83 17.30 -2.23
CA SER A 244 4.37 17.33 -2.44
C SER A 244 4.05 17.06 -3.91
N LEU A 245 2.96 16.33 -4.15
CA LEU A 245 2.44 16.06 -5.49
C LEU A 245 1.22 16.93 -5.84
N ASP A 246 0.77 17.79 -4.91
CA ASP A 246 -0.50 18.54 -5.03
C ASP A 246 -0.47 19.63 -6.13
N ASN A 247 0.72 20.06 -6.57
CA ASN A 247 0.91 21.20 -7.48
C ASN A 247 1.41 20.82 -8.88
N CYS A 248 1.47 19.53 -9.21
CA CYS A 248 2.01 19.08 -10.49
C CYS A 248 0.98 19.27 -11.63
N ILE A 249 1.43 19.79 -12.77
CA ILE A 249 0.58 20.00 -13.97
C ILE A 249 0.17 18.66 -14.57
N GLU A 250 1.07 17.69 -14.53
CA GLU A 250 0.87 16.30 -14.90
C GLU A 250 1.19 15.38 -13.71
N GLY A 251 0.91 14.09 -13.84
CA GLY A 251 1.33 13.10 -12.86
C GLY A 251 2.84 12.94 -12.82
N THR A 252 3.34 12.40 -11.72
CA THR A 252 4.77 12.14 -11.48
C THR A 252 5.04 10.64 -11.44
N ILE A 253 6.23 10.25 -11.90
CA ILE A 253 6.74 8.88 -11.82
C ILE A 253 7.50 8.74 -10.49
N LEU A 254 6.97 7.89 -9.60
CA LEU A 254 7.60 7.58 -8.32
C LEU A 254 8.41 6.29 -8.43
N ILE A 255 9.71 6.37 -8.18
CA ILE A 255 10.60 5.22 -8.23
C ILE A 255 10.77 4.60 -6.85
N HIS A 256 10.45 3.30 -6.76
CA HIS A 256 10.65 2.47 -5.58
C HIS A 256 11.79 1.48 -5.80
N GLU A 257 12.67 1.40 -4.81
CA GLU A 257 13.68 0.34 -4.77
C GLU A 257 13.06 -0.96 -4.21
N ALA A 258 13.22 -2.06 -4.95
CA ALA A 258 13.00 -3.39 -4.39
C ALA A 258 14.03 -3.66 -3.28
N LYS A 259 13.56 -3.95 -2.06
CA LYS A 259 14.45 -4.18 -0.91
C LYS A 259 15.47 -5.27 -1.22
N ILE A 260 16.70 -5.10 -0.71
CA ILE A 260 17.74 -6.12 -0.76
C ILE A 260 17.20 -7.48 -0.26
N GLY A 261 17.47 -8.54 -1.02
CA GLY A 261 16.98 -9.89 -0.74
C GLY A 261 15.51 -10.15 -1.11
N THR A 262 14.84 -9.21 -1.79
CA THR A 262 13.51 -9.46 -2.35
C THR A 262 13.60 -10.51 -3.46
N ASN A 263 12.76 -11.53 -3.39
CA ASN A 263 12.61 -12.47 -4.49
C ASN A 263 11.97 -11.75 -5.68
N ILE A 264 12.63 -11.82 -6.84
CA ILE A 264 12.15 -11.21 -8.08
C ILE A 264 11.76 -12.30 -9.06
N ASN A 265 10.57 -12.18 -9.63
CA ASN A 265 10.16 -13.02 -10.75
C ASN A 265 10.56 -12.32 -12.06
N LYS A 266 11.68 -12.74 -12.65
CA LYS A 266 12.23 -12.15 -13.88
C LYS A 266 11.25 -12.17 -15.06
N ASN A 267 10.37 -13.18 -15.11
CA ASN A 267 9.36 -13.31 -16.16
C ASN A 267 8.12 -12.44 -15.93
N SER A 268 8.09 -11.64 -14.86
CA SER A 268 6.96 -10.77 -14.55
C SER A 268 7.19 -9.31 -14.94
N ALA A 269 8.43 -8.90 -15.18
CA ALA A 269 8.79 -7.49 -15.40
C ALA A 269 8.20 -6.50 -14.37
N PHE A 270 7.75 -6.97 -13.19
CA PHE A 270 7.16 -6.10 -12.16
C PHE A 270 8.23 -5.24 -11.50
N VAL A 271 9.40 -5.84 -11.24
CA VAL A 271 10.63 -5.13 -10.85
C VAL A 271 11.47 -4.98 -12.12
N LEU A 272 11.83 -3.76 -12.48
CA LEU A 272 12.79 -3.51 -13.57
C LEU A 272 14.20 -3.76 -13.06
N GLU A 273 14.95 -4.62 -13.74
CA GLU A 273 16.27 -5.08 -13.31
C GLU A 273 17.40 -4.52 -14.17
N THR A 274 17.15 -4.30 -15.47
CA THR A 274 18.17 -3.88 -16.44
C THR A 274 17.73 -2.68 -17.30
N PRO A 275 18.65 -1.96 -17.97
CA PRO A 275 18.29 -0.88 -18.89
C PRO A 275 17.39 -1.35 -20.04
N GLU A 276 17.55 -2.58 -20.52
CA GLU A 276 16.68 -3.16 -21.55
C GLU A 276 15.22 -3.30 -21.06
N ASP A 277 14.99 -3.45 -19.76
CA ASP A 277 13.63 -3.42 -19.20
C ASP A 277 13.02 -2.02 -19.30
N ILE A 278 13.82 -0.94 -19.18
CA ILE A 278 13.34 0.44 -19.38
C ILE A 278 12.92 0.60 -20.84
N GLU A 279 13.79 0.26 -21.79
CA GLU A 279 13.49 0.34 -23.23
C GLU A 279 12.25 -0.47 -23.60
N LYS A 280 12.08 -1.66 -23.03
CA LYS A 280 10.99 -2.56 -23.39
C LYS A 280 9.65 -2.19 -22.77
N TYR A 281 9.64 -1.62 -21.57
CA TYR A 281 8.40 -1.44 -20.80
C TYR A 281 8.05 0.01 -20.49
N LEU A 282 8.95 0.96 -20.78
CA LEU A 282 8.76 2.40 -20.57
C LEU A 282 8.98 3.23 -21.85
N TYR A 283 9.09 2.60 -23.02
CA TYR A 283 9.00 3.24 -24.34
C TYR A 283 7.92 2.54 -25.17
#